data_AF-A0A546XFA7-F1
#
_entry.id   AF-A0A546XFA7-F1
#
_cell.length_a   1.000
_cell.length_b   1.000
_cell.length_c   1.000
_cell.angle_alpha   90.00
_cell.angle_beta   90.00
_cell.angle_gamma   90.00
#
_symmetry.space_group_name_H-M   'P 1'
#
loop_
_entity.id
_entity.type
_entity.pdbx_description
1 polymer ?
#
loop_
_entity_poly.entity_id
_entity_poly.type
_entity_poly.pdbx_seq_one_letter_code
_entity_poly.pdbx_strand_id
1 'polypeptide(L)'
;MADHIDIDFIFQADRENPPAERSLPWEETRDGVTVVVEPKPHWADDLRAFRLGAREYCYYADWSRCGARARFYGHIDTCGDDLLLKARALIVREIAEGHWS
;
A
#
# COMPACT_ATOMS: atom_id res chain seq x y z
N MET A 1 -21.52 23.69 2.72
CA MET A 1 -20.06 23.57 2.55
C MET A 1 -19.86 22.22 1.92
N ALA A 2 -19.37 22.14 0.68
CA ALA A 2 -19.10 20.84 0.09
C ALA A 2 -18.05 20.18 0.98
N ASP A 3 -18.37 19.01 1.54
CA ASP A 3 -17.40 18.17 2.23
C ASP A 3 -16.31 17.88 1.20
N HIS A 4 -15.16 18.53 1.34
CA HIS A 4 -14.04 18.29 0.44
C HIS A 4 -13.50 16.93 0.83
N ILE A 5 -13.75 15.92 -0.01
CA ILE A 5 -13.20 14.59 0.19
C ILE A 5 -11.69 14.71 0.21
N ASP A 6 -11.13 14.51 1.40
CA ASP A 6 -9.69 14.54 1.64
C ASP A 6 -9.09 13.18 1.26
N ILE A 7 -7.95 13.22 0.57
CA ILE A 7 -7.19 12.01 0.24
C ILE A 7 -6.82 11.23 1.50
N ASP A 8 -6.47 11.92 2.59
CA ASP A 8 -6.10 11.24 3.83
C ASP A 8 -7.31 10.54 4.45
N PHE A 9 -8.51 11.11 4.31
CA PHE A 9 -9.76 10.46 4.71
C PHE A 9 -10.01 9.17 3.89
N ILE A 10 -9.81 9.18 2.57
CA ILE A 10 -9.97 7.98 1.73
C ILE A 10 -9.00 6.86 2.15
N PHE A 11 -7.72 7.18 2.33
CA PHE A 11 -6.72 6.18 2.77
C PHE A 11 -7.02 5.65 4.17
N GLN A 12 -7.50 6.52 5.07
CA GLN A 12 -7.88 6.11 6.42
C GLN A 12 -9.11 5.20 6.40
N ALA A 13 -10.13 5.53 5.61
CA ALA A 13 -11.34 4.72 5.46
C ALA A 13 -11.01 3.34 4.85
N ASP A 14 -10.17 3.27 3.83
CA ASP A 14 -9.73 1.98 3.27
C ASP A 14 -9.00 1.12 4.32
N ARG A 15 -8.18 1.74 5.17
CA ARG A 15 -7.44 1.05 6.25
C ARG A 15 -8.33 0.45 7.34
N GLU A 16 -9.59 0.88 7.47
CA GLU A 16 -10.53 0.26 8.40
C GLU A 16 -10.93 -1.16 7.97
N ASN A 17 -10.80 -1.47 6.68
CA ASN A 17 -11.02 -2.82 6.15
C ASN A 17 -9.87 -3.77 6.56
N PRO A 18 -10.15 -5.08 6.68
CA PRO A 18 -9.09 -6.07 6.86
C PRO A 18 -8.16 -6.09 5.65
N PRO A 19 -6.88 -6.48 5.79
CA PRO A 19 -5.88 -6.44 4.71
C PRO A 19 -6.32 -7.06 3.37
N ALA A 20 -7.15 -8.10 3.39
CA ALA A 20 -7.63 -8.77 2.19
C ALA A 20 -8.71 -7.97 1.41
N GLU A 21 -9.33 -6.99 2.05
CA GLU A 21 -10.40 -6.15 1.47
C GLU A 21 -9.91 -4.74 1.13
N ARG A 22 -8.69 -4.39 1.54
CA ARG A 22 -8.08 -3.09 1.22
C ARG A 22 -7.79 -2.96 -0.26
N SER A 23 -8.11 -1.79 -0.81
CA SER A 23 -7.90 -1.46 -2.21
C SER A 23 -6.76 -0.47 -2.43
N LEU A 24 -6.28 0.18 -1.37
CA LEU A 24 -5.17 1.14 -1.42
C LEU A 24 -3.93 0.59 -0.70
N PRO A 25 -2.71 0.95 -1.13
CA PRO A 25 -1.50 0.54 -0.44
C PRO A 25 -1.42 1.15 0.97
N TRP A 26 -0.90 0.37 1.91
CA TRP A 26 -0.75 0.81 3.31
C TRP A 26 0.63 0.48 3.86
N GLU A 27 1.08 1.32 4.78
CA GLU A 27 2.31 1.08 5.53
C GLU A 27 2.09 0.10 6.69
N GLU A 28 3.08 -0.73 6.91
CA GLU A 28 3.27 -1.51 8.13
C GLU A 28 4.70 -1.37 8.62
N THR A 29 4.86 -1.27 9.94
CA THR A 29 6.17 -1.23 10.58
C THR A 29 6.29 -2.36 11.58
N ARG A 30 7.35 -3.16 11.44
CA ARG A 30 7.67 -4.25 12.37
C ARG A 30 9.17 -4.43 12.48
N ASP A 31 9.65 -4.60 13.72
CA ASP A 31 11.06 -4.85 14.03
C ASP A 31 12.01 -3.81 13.39
N GLY A 32 11.59 -2.54 13.33
CA GLY A 32 12.38 -1.44 12.76
C GLY A 32 12.42 -1.38 11.23
N VAL A 33 11.68 -2.25 10.53
CA VAL A 33 11.51 -2.19 9.07
C VAL A 33 10.10 -1.70 8.76
N THR A 34 10.01 -0.74 7.84
CA THR A 34 8.74 -0.27 7.28
C THR A 34 8.58 -0.80 5.85
N VAL A 35 7.41 -1.36 5.57
CA VAL A 35 7.00 -1.81 4.25
C VAL A 35 5.70 -1.13 3.84
N VAL A 36 5.49 -1.05 2.52
CA VAL A 36 4.20 -0.71 1.91
C VAL A 36 3.64 -1.99 1.30
N VAL A 37 2.46 -2.39 1.76
CA VAL A 37 1.75 -3.55 1.21
C VAL A 37 0.96 -3.08 0.00
N GLU A 38 1.20 -3.71 -1.14
CA GLU A 38 0.48 -3.46 -2.38
C GLU A 38 -0.73 -4.40 -2.45
N PRO A 39 -1.97 -3.90 -2.38
CA PRO A 39 -3.15 -4.72 -2.64
C PRO A 39 -3.08 -5.26 -4.07
N LYS A 40 -3.42 -6.54 -4.22
CA LYS A 40 -3.44 -7.24 -5.52
C LYS A 40 -4.86 -7.71 -5.83
N PRO A 41 -5.17 -7.93 -7.12
CA PRO A 41 -6.43 -8.54 -7.51
C PRO A 41 -6.67 -9.86 -6.78
N HIS A 42 -7.93 -10.22 -6.57
CA HIS A 42 -8.36 -11.44 -5.85
C HIS A 42 -7.81 -12.77 -6.42
N TRP A 43 -7.27 -12.78 -7.64
CA TRP A 43 -6.67 -13.95 -8.27
C TRP A 43 -5.18 -14.12 -7.96
N ALA A 44 -4.53 -13.12 -7.34
CA ALA A 44 -3.16 -13.25 -6.89
C ALA A 44 -3.10 -14.13 -5.62
N ASP A 45 -2.18 -15.08 -5.59
CA ASP A 45 -2.02 -16.00 -4.45
C ASP A 45 -1.60 -15.30 -3.15
N ASP A 46 -0.89 -14.17 -3.26
CA ASP A 46 -0.47 -13.35 -2.12
C ASP A 46 -0.27 -11.89 -2.53
N LEU A 47 -0.29 -11.00 -1.53
CA LEU A 47 0.08 -9.61 -1.66
C LEU A 47 1.60 -9.45 -1.63
N ARG A 48 2.09 -8.27 -2.00
CA ARG A 48 3.52 -7.93 -1.94
C ARG A 48 3.75 -6.82 -0.93
N ALA A 49 4.76 -6.99 -0.08
CA ALA A 49 5.23 -5.98 0.85
C ALA A 49 6.57 -5.43 0.37
N PHE A 50 6.59 -4.16 -0.06
CA PHE A 50 7.77 -3.48 -0.56
C PHE A 50 8.45 -2.71 0.56
N ARG A 51 9.77 -2.79 0.69
CA ARG A 51 10.47 -1.91 1.64
C ARG A 51 10.24 -0.45 1.26
N LEU A 52 10.01 0.40 2.26
CA LEU A 52 9.67 1.80 2.05
C LEU A 52 10.68 2.52 1.13
N GLY A 53 11.95 2.54 1.53
CA GLY A 53 13.02 3.26 0.82
C GLY A 53 13.99 2.38 0.02
N ALA A 54 13.72 1.08 -0.15
CA ALA A 54 14.60 0.17 -0.89
C ALA A 54 13.81 -0.57 -1.96
N ARG A 55 14.41 -0.76 -3.14
CA ARG A 55 13.81 -1.49 -4.28
C ARG A 55 13.83 -2.99 -4.02
N GLU A 56 13.11 -3.39 -2.99
CA GLU A 56 13.05 -4.74 -2.48
C GLU A 56 11.62 -5.06 -2.06
N TYR A 57 11.18 -6.29 -2.29
CA TYR A 57 9.87 -6.75 -1.86
C TYR A 57 9.94 -8.16 -1.29
N CYS A 58 8.95 -8.51 -0.49
CA CYS A 58 8.68 -9.89 -0.10
C CYS A 58 7.19 -10.19 -0.25
N TYR A 59 6.83 -11.46 -0.09
CA TYR A 59 5.45 -11.89 -0.01
C TYR A 59 4.83 -11.44 1.32
N TYR A 60 3.58 -11.00 1.30
CA TYR A 60 2.93 -10.49 2.50
C TYR A 60 2.73 -11.58 3.56
N ALA A 61 2.55 -12.84 3.18
CA ALA A 61 2.55 -13.96 4.12
C ALA A 61 3.90 -14.09 4.87
N ASP A 62 5.02 -13.92 4.15
CA ASP A 62 6.36 -13.93 4.75
C ASP A 62 6.58 -12.73 5.67
N TRP A 63 6.18 -11.53 5.24
CA TRP A 63 6.22 -10.32 6.07
C TRP A 63 5.39 -10.47 7.35
N SER A 64 4.14 -10.91 7.22
CA SER A 64 3.21 -11.12 8.33
C SER A 64 3.74 -12.12 9.36
N ARG A 65 4.46 -13.15 8.90
CA ARG A 65 5.05 -14.16 9.79
C ARG A 65 6.38 -13.73 10.40
N CYS A 66 7.26 -13.14 9.60
CA CYS A 66 8.68 -13.00 9.93
C CYS A 66 9.15 -11.55 10.17
N GLY A 67 8.33 -10.54 9.86
CA GLY A 67 8.69 -9.13 10.00
C GLY A 67 10.00 -8.80 9.28
N ALA A 68 10.91 -8.11 9.96
CA ALA A 68 12.22 -7.74 9.39
C ALA A 68 13.06 -8.93 8.91
N ARG A 69 12.76 -10.16 9.36
CA ARG A 69 13.45 -11.40 8.95
C ARG A 69 12.86 -12.03 7.69
N ALA A 70 11.81 -11.44 7.10
CA ALA A 70 11.27 -11.90 5.83
C ALA A 70 12.35 -11.86 4.73
N ARG A 71 12.24 -12.77 3.77
CA ARG A 71 13.18 -12.81 2.65
C ARG A 71 12.77 -11.78 1.60
N PHE A 72 13.55 -10.71 1.52
CA PHE A 72 13.39 -9.68 0.50
C PHE A 72 14.12 -10.05 -0.80
N TYR A 73 13.50 -9.71 -1.92
CA TYR A 73 14.02 -9.87 -3.28
C TYR A 73 14.11 -8.50 -3.94
N GLY A 74 15.15 -8.27 -4.74
CA GLY A 74 15.26 -7.04 -5.53
C GLY A 74 14.07 -6.86 -6.47
N HIS A 75 13.57 -5.63 -6.55
CA HIS A 75 12.60 -5.20 -7.55
C HIS A 75 13.29 -4.28 -8.56
N ILE A 76 12.98 -4.43 -9.85
CA ILE A 76 13.70 -3.72 -10.90
C ILE A 76 13.46 -2.20 -10.85
N ASP A 77 12.21 -1.78 -10.56
CA ASP A 77 11.79 -0.41 -10.82
C ASP A 77 11.13 0.34 -9.66
N THR A 78 10.83 -0.29 -8.51
CA THR A 78 9.97 0.35 -7.50
C THR A 78 10.30 -0.04 -6.07
N CYS A 79 10.00 0.87 -5.14
CA CYS A 79 9.97 0.64 -3.69
C CYS A 79 8.60 1.06 -3.11
N GLY A 80 8.44 0.97 -1.79
CA GLY A 80 7.20 1.35 -1.12
C GLY A 80 6.84 2.83 -1.29
N ASP A 81 7.81 3.74 -1.22
CA ASP A 81 7.58 5.18 -1.41
C ASP A 81 6.97 5.48 -2.79
N ASP A 82 7.51 4.85 -3.85
CA ASP A 82 7.01 5.00 -5.21
C ASP A 82 5.55 4.51 -5.34
N LEU A 83 5.20 3.41 -4.67
CA LEU A 83 3.84 2.86 -4.67
C LEU A 83 2.84 3.78 -3.98
N LEU A 84 3.19 4.29 -2.79
CA LEU A 84 2.35 5.26 -2.07
C LEU A 84 2.19 6.54 -2.88
N LEU A 85 3.28 7.08 -3.43
CA LEU A 85 3.23 8.28 -4.25
C LEU A 85 2.31 8.11 -5.46
N LYS A 86 2.44 6.98 -6.16
CA LYS A 86 1.59 6.66 -7.31
C LYS A 86 0.12 6.53 -6.94
N ALA A 87 -0.18 5.79 -5.86
CA ALA A 87 -1.56 5.63 -5.40
C ALA A 87 -2.18 6.96 -4.98
N ARG A 88 -1.43 7.79 -4.25
CA ARG A 88 -1.90 9.11 -3.85
C ARG A 88 -2.16 10.02 -5.05
N ALA A 89 -1.27 10.02 -6.04
CA ALA A 89 -1.46 10.79 -7.27
C ALA A 89 -2.71 10.35 -8.06
N LEU A 90 -3.03 9.05 -8.09
CA LEU A 90 -4.24 8.53 -8.71
C LEU A 90 -5.50 9.03 -7.99
N ILE A 91 -5.55 8.92 -6.66
CA ILE A 91 -6.71 9.39 -5.89
C ILE A 91 -6.91 10.91 -6.01
N VAL A 92 -5.84 11.71 -5.96
CA VAL A 92 -5.94 13.16 -6.21
C VAL A 92 -6.59 13.45 -7.57
N ARG A 93 -6.19 12.71 -8.60
CA ARG A 93 -6.75 12.87 -9.94
C ARG A 93 -8.22 12.48 -9.98
N GLU A 94 -8.60 11.36 -9.37
CA GLU A 94 -10.00 10.91 -9.34
C GLU A 94 -10.91 11.88 -8.58
N ILE A 95 -10.43 12.48 -7.49
CA ILE A 95 -11.15 13.55 -6.76
C ILE A 95 -11.37 14.75 -7.69
N ALA A 96 -10.33 15.19 -8.40
CA ALA A 96 -10.42 16.32 -9.34
C ALA A 96 -11.35 16.03 -10.52
N GLU A 97 -11.46 14.78 -10.94
CA GLU A 97 -12.38 14.30 -11.98
C GLU A 97 -13.82 14.09 -11.46
N GLY A 98 -14.06 14.25 -10.15
CA GLY A 98 -15.38 14.12 -9.54
C GLY A 98 -15.86 12.68 -9.38
N HIS A 99 -14.94 11.71 -9.34
CA HIS A 99 -15.27 10.29 -9.14
C HIS A 99 -15.60 9.93 -7.68
N TRP A 100 -15.40 10.88 -6.76
CA TRP A 100 -15.65 10.74 -5.34
C TRP A 100 -16.75 11.74 -4.93
N SER A 101 -17.82 11.25 -4.27
CA SER A 101 -19.02 12.02 -3.92
C SER A 101 -19.45 11.84 -2.46
#